data_AF-A0AAD1H033-F1
#
_entry.id   AF-A0AAD1H033-F1
#
_cell.length_a   1.000
_cell.length_b   1.000
_cell.length_c   1.000
_cell.angle_alpha   90.00
_cell.angle_beta   90.00
_cell.angle_gamma   90.00
#
_symmetry.space_group_name_H-M   'P 1'
#
loop_
_entity.id
_entity.type
_entity.pdbx_description
1 polymer ?
#
loop_
_entity_poly.entity_id
_entity_poly.type
_entity_poly.pdbx_seq_one_letter_code
_entity_poly.pdbx_strand_id
1 'polypeptide(L)'
;MLKGGVGTASTTLKCGATVGALVVVNSAGNVVDQGTGLPWLAYLADEFGLVPPSAEQLAELAQLESPLSSLNTAVAVIATDAALSPAACRQVASAAHDGLARSIRPAHTPVDGDMVFALATGAVEVAPPADTPAAFSPETALVTAVGAAAADCLARAVVAGVIAADPVAGIPTYRGMLPGAFDRRRRDDA
;
A
#
# COMPACT_ATOMS: atom_id res chain seq x y z
N MET A 1 0.74 0.42 18.59
CA MET A 1 0.47 0.50 17.13
C MET A 1 -0.03 1.89 16.79
N LEU A 2 0.18 2.33 15.56
CA LEU A 2 -0.39 3.58 15.05
C LEU A 2 -1.82 3.36 14.56
N LYS A 3 -2.61 4.43 14.59
CA LYS A 3 -3.97 4.45 14.03
C LYS A 3 -3.90 4.19 12.52
N GLY A 4 -4.53 3.09 12.09
CA GLY A 4 -4.80 2.83 10.68
C GLY A 4 -5.90 3.74 10.11
N GLY A 5 -6.22 3.58 8.83
CA GLY A 5 -7.18 4.46 8.16
C GLY A 5 -7.60 3.95 6.80
N VAL A 6 -8.31 4.80 6.05
CA VAL A 6 -8.68 4.52 4.66
C VAL A 6 -7.69 5.24 3.76
N GLY A 7 -7.11 4.51 2.80
CA GLY A 7 -6.14 5.06 1.88
C GLY A 7 -6.43 4.64 0.44
N THR A 8 -6.01 5.49 -0.50
CA THR A 8 -6.20 5.25 -1.93
C THR A 8 -4.99 5.73 -2.73
N ALA A 9 -4.70 5.08 -3.85
CA ALA A 9 -3.69 5.51 -4.81
C ALA A 9 -4.05 4.99 -6.20
N SER A 10 -3.50 5.60 -7.25
CA SER A 10 -3.66 5.13 -8.62
C SER A 10 -2.45 5.44 -9.49
N THR A 11 -2.39 4.77 -10.64
CA THR A 11 -1.42 5.03 -11.70
C THR A 11 -2.03 4.69 -13.06
N THR A 12 -1.64 5.43 -14.10
CA THR A 12 -1.98 5.11 -15.49
C THR A 12 -0.79 4.45 -16.17
N LEU A 13 -1.03 3.30 -16.76
CA LEU A 13 -0.04 2.51 -17.48
C LEU A 13 0.24 3.11 -18.87
N LYS A 14 1.39 2.74 -19.45
CA LYS A 14 1.77 3.15 -20.82
C LYS A 14 0.78 2.68 -21.89
N CYS A 15 0.05 1.60 -21.65
CA CYS A 15 -1.01 1.11 -22.53
C CYS A 15 -2.33 1.90 -22.42
N GLY A 16 -2.39 2.92 -21.57
CA GLY A 16 -3.57 3.77 -21.37
C GLY A 16 -4.52 3.30 -20.28
N ALA A 17 -4.40 2.04 -19.83
CA ALA A 17 -5.21 1.54 -18.72
C ALA A 17 -4.79 2.17 -17.38
N THR A 18 -5.76 2.43 -16.51
CA THR A 18 -5.56 2.92 -15.15
C THR A 18 -5.74 1.79 -14.14
N VAL A 19 -4.91 1.78 -13.11
CA VAL A 19 -5.00 0.88 -11.96
C VAL A 19 -5.12 1.73 -10.69
N GLY A 20 -6.12 1.46 -9.87
CA GLY A 20 -6.35 2.10 -8.58
C GLY A 20 -6.43 1.07 -7.46
N ALA A 21 -6.03 1.49 -6.26
CA ALA A 21 -6.17 0.71 -5.03
C ALA A 21 -6.90 1.55 -3.98
N LEU A 22 -7.85 0.94 -3.27
CA LEU A 22 -8.49 1.46 -2.07
C LEU A 22 -8.28 0.44 -0.95
N VAL A 23 -7.89 0.86 0.24
CA VAL A 23 -7.62 -0.03 1.36
C VAL A 23 -8.11 0.55 2.67
N VAL A 24 -8.67 -0.32 3.52
CA VAL A 24 -8.88 -0.07 4.95
C VAL A 24 -7.74 -0.75 5.70
N VAL A 25 -6.89 0.03 6.34
CA VAL A 25 -5.71 -0.44 7.07
C VAL A 25 -6.06 -0.65 8.54
N ASN A 26 -6.07 -1.90 8.97
CA ASN A 26 -6.17 -2.29 10.38
C ASN A 26 -5.22 -3.48 10.61
N SER A 27 -3.93 -3.30 10.34
CA SER A 27 -2.93 -4.39 10.35
C SER A 27 -2.32 -4.62 11.73
N ALA A 28 -1.92 -5.87 12.03
CA ALA A 28 -1.11 -6.17 13.21
C ALA A 28 0.34 -5.68 13.05
N GLY A 29 0.82 -5.62 11.80
CA GLY A 29 2.14 -5.11 11.46
C GLY A 29 2.21 -3.59 11.47
N ASN A 30 3.44 -3.10 11.57
CA ASN A 30 3.74 -1.67 11.45
C ASN A 30 3.80 -1.26 9.98
N VAL A 31 3.22 -0.11 9.64
CA VAL A 31 3.29 0.49 8.29
C VAL A 31 4.55 1.36 8.09
N VAL A 32 5.14 1.80 9.20
CA VAL A 32 6.39 2.55 9.22
C VAL A 32 7.44 1.77 9.99
N ASP A 33 8.68 1.92 9.57
CA ASP A 33 9.82 1.42 10.30
C ASP A 33 9.96 2.20 11.61
N GLN A 34 9.85 1.50 12.75
CA GLN A 34 9.97 2.12 14.06
C GLN A 34 11.37 2.67 14.34
N GLY A 35 12.41 2.18 13.65
CA GLY A 35 13.77 2.67 13.79
C GLY A 35 14.02 4.02 13.10
N THR A 36 13.32 4.28 12.00
CA THR A 36 13.50 5.51 11.20
C THR A 36 12.30 6.44 11.24
N GLY A 37 11.14 5.97 11.69
CA GLY A 37 9.88 6.71 11.64
C GLY A 37 9.33 6.93 10.23
N LEU A 38 9.91 6.29 9.22
CA LEU A 38 9.57 6.45 7.80
C LEU A 38 8.90 5.18 7.24
N PRO A 39 8.19 5.28 6.11
CA PRO A 39 7.67 4.09 5.41
C PRO A 39 8.77 3.08 5.09
N TRP A 40 8.43 1.79 5.12
CA TRP A 40 9.37 0.71 4.76
C TRP A 40 9.97 0.85 3.36
N LEU A 41 9.20 1.42 2.43
CA LEU A 41 9.65 1.75 1.08
C LEU A 41 10.15 3.19 1.04
N ALA A 42 11.46 3.38 0.92
CA ALA A 42 12.10 4.69 0.96
C ALA A 42 11.51 5.70 -0.04
N TYR A 43 11.15 5.26 -1.26
CA TYR A 43 10.57 6.14 -2.26
C TYR A 43 9.22 6.74 -1.85
N LEU A 44 8.48 6.07 -0.95
CA LEU A 44 7.23 6.61 -0.40
C LEU A 44 7.49 7.75 0.58
N ALA A 45 8.62 7.76 1.28
CA ALA A 45 9.01 8.91 2.08
C ALA A 45 9.13 10.15 1.19
N ASP A 46 9.78 10.04 0.04
CA ASP A 46 9.89 11.13 -0.94
C ASP A 46 8.53 11.52 -1.54
N GLU A 47 7.71 10.55 -1.95
CA GLU A 47 6.37 10.80 -2.52
C GLU A 47 5.47 11.59 -1.56
N PHE A 48 5.50 11.26 -0.26
CA PHE A 48 4.74 11.96 0.77
C PHE A 48 5.47 13.18 1.37
N GLY A 49 6.69 13.47 0.91
CA GLY A 49 7.51 14.59 1.39
C GLY A 49 7.89 14.48 2.87
N LEU A 50 8.14 13.26 3.33
CA LEU A 50 8.53 12.93 4.69
C LEU A 50 10.05 13.03 4.88
N VAL A 51 10.45 13.44 6.07
CA VAL A 51 11.86 13.47 6.50
C VAL A 51 12.02 12.70 7.82
N PRO A 52 13.26 12.28 8.18
CA PRO A 52 13.48 11.64 9.48
C PRO A 52 13.01 12.55 10.65
N PRO A 53 12.16 12.03 11.56
CA PRO A 53 11.71 12.75 12.75
C PRO A 53 12.85 12.91 13.79
N SER A 54 12.59 13.61 14.90
CA SER A 54 13.59 13.79 15.95
C SER A 54 13.88 12.48 16.72
N ALA A 55 15.02 12.40 17.39
CA ALA A 55 15.39 11.23 18.18
C ALA A 55 14.40 10.97 19.34
N GLU A 56 13.84 12.03 19.92
CA GLU A 56 12.83 11.95 20.98
C GLU A 56 11.54 11.32 20.44
N GLN A 57 11.09 11.75 19.25
CA GLN A 57 9.91 11.19 18.58
C GLN A 57 10.09 9.71 18.23
N LEU A 58 11.30 9.31 17.80
CA LEU A 58 11.63 7.91 17.55
C LEU A 58 11.62 7.08 18.84
N ALA A 59 12.13 7.63 19.94
CA ALA A 59 12.09 6.96 21.24
C ALA A 59 10.65 6.75 21.73
N GLU A 60 9.77 7.72 21.53
CA GLU A 60 8.34 7.60 21.84
C GLU A 60 7.64 6.56 20.94
N LEU A 61 7.95 6.55 19.64
CA LEU A 61 7.41 5.55 18.70
C LEU A 61 7.81 4.13 19.08
N ALA A 62 9.06 3.93 19.52
CA ALA A 62 9.57 2.63 19.94
C ALA A 62 8.89 2.09 21.22
N GLN A 63 8.27 2.95 22.02
CA GLN A 63 7.51 2.57 23.21
C GLN A 63 6.08 2.12 22.89
N LEU A 64 5.60 2.29 21.65
CA LEU A 64 4.27 1.81 21.29
C LEU A 64 4.19 0.29 21.34
N GLU A 65 3.40 -0.20 22.29
CA GLU A 65 3.05 -1.62 22.34
C GLU A 65 2.19 -2.02 21.14
N SER A 66 2.41 -3.25 20.65
CA SER A 66 1.55 -3.90 19.66
C SER A 66 0.74 -4.98 20.37
N PRO A 67 -0.51 -4.70 20.81
CA PRO A 67 -1.31 -5.69 21.50
C PRO A 67 -1.69 -6.81 20.52
N LEU A 68 -1.07 -7.98 20.70
CA LEU A 68 -1.33 -9.23 19.96
C LEU A 68 -2.76 -9.78 20.17
N SER A 69 -3.57 -9.16 21.02
CA SER A 69 -4.90 -9.65 21.45
C SER A 69 -6.06 -9.19 20.57
N SER A 70 -5.81 -8.49 19.47
CA SER A 70 -6.84 -8.04 18.53
C SER A 70 -6.78 -8.79 17.20
N LEU A 71 -7.94 -9.20 16.67
CA LEU A 71 -8.06 -9.60 15.27
C LEU A 71 -7.84 -8.36 14.41
N ASN A 72 -6.81 -8.41 13.57
CA ASN A 72 -6.43 -7.34 12.65
C ASN A 72 -6.82 -7.74 11.22
N THR A 73 -7.09 -6.79 10.33
CA THR A 73 -7.55 -7.07 8.96
C THR A 73 -7.23 -5.88 8.05
N ALA A 74 -6.36 -6.05 7.06
CA ALA A 74 -6.30 -5.13 5.91
C ALA A 74 -7.23 -5.62 4.79
N VAL A 75 -8.24 -4.81 4.43
CA VAL A 75 -9.15 -5.14 3.31
C VAL A 75 -8.92 -4.14 2.19
N ALA A 76 -8.60 -4.65 1.01
CA ALA A 76 -8.29 -3.84 -0.16
C ALA A 76 -9.13 -4.21 -1.38
N VAL A 77 -9.31 -3.21 -2.24
CA VAL A 77 -9.90 -3.32 -3.56
C VAL A 77 -8.93 -2.75 -4.57
N ILE A 78 -8.59 -3.54 -5.58
CA ILE A 78 -7.93 -3.11 -6.80
C ILE A 78 -9.00 -2.92 -7.88
N ALA A 79 -8.97 -1.78 -8.54
CA ALA A 79 -9.84 -1.50 -9.68
C ALA A 79 -8.98 -1.13 -10.89
N THR A 80 -9.33 -1.65 -12.07
CA THR A 80 -8.73 -1.25 -13.34
C THR A 80 -9.79 -1.08 -14.42
N ASP A 81 -9.51 -0.23 -15.39
CA ASP A 81 -10.30 -0.10 -16.61
C ASP A 81 -9.86 -1.04 -17.73
N ALA A 82 -8.71 -1.72 -17.59
CA ALA A 82 -8.28 -2.78 -18.51
C ALA A 82 -9.32 -3.90 -18.60
N ALA A 83 -9.58 -4.38 -19.81
CA ALA A 83 -10.35 -5.60 -20.03
C ALA A 83 -9.54 -6.81 -19.57
N LEU A 84 -10.02 -7.45 -18.50
CA LEU A 84 -9.40 -8.64 -17.90
C LEU A 84 -10.46 -9.71 -17.63
N SER A 85 -10.08 -10.96 -17.86
CA SER A 85 -10.87 -12.12 -17.48
C SER A 85 -10.95 -12.27 -15.96
N PRO A 86 -11.94 -13.02 -15.42
CA PRO A 86 -12.00 -13.32 -14.00
C PRO A 86 -10.73 -14.01 -13.45
N ALA A 87 -10.09 -14.84 -14.28
CA ALA A 87 -8.83 -15.50 -13.92
C ALA A 87 -7.68 -14.50 -13.83
N ALA A 88 -7.61 -13.56 -14.78
CA ALA A 88 -6.67 -12.44 -14.76
C ALA A 88 -6.88 -11.55 -13.52
N CYS A 89 -8.12 -11.19 -13.18
CA CYS A 89 -8.43 -10.44 -11.96
C CYS A 89 -7.96 -11.18 -10.69
N ARG A 90 -8.17 -12.50 -10.60
CA ARG A 90 -7.67 -13.29 -9.47
C ARG A 90 -6.15 -13.22 -9.35
N GLN A 91 -5.44 -13.26 -10.49
CA GLN A 91 -3.98 -13.13 -10.50
C GLN A 91 -3.54 -11.71 -10.07
N VAL A 92 -4.24 -10.66 -10.51
CA VAL A 92 -3.98 -9.28 -10.07
C VAL A 92 -4.19 -9.12 -8.56
N ALA A 93 -5.28 -9.68 -8.01
CA ALA A 93 -5.52 -9.68 -6.57
C ALA A 93 -4.37 -10.37 -5.81
N SER A 94 -3.91 -11.53 -6.30
CA SER A 94 -2.76 -12.24 -5.73
C SER A 94 -1.47 -11.41 -5.79
N ALA A 95 -1.18 -10.75 -6.92
CA ALA A 95 0.00 -9.90 -7.06
C ALA A 95 -0.05 -8.70 -6.13
N ALA A 96 -1.22 -8.11 -5.91
CA ALA A 96 -1.38 -6.94 -5.07
C ALA A 96 -1.09 -7.23 -3.58
N HIS A 97 -1.20 -8.47 -3.11
CA HIS A 97 -0.74 -8.85 -1.76
C HIS A 97 0.76 -8.52 -1.53
N ASP A 98 1.58 -8.51 -2.58
CA ASP A 98 2.97 -8.05 -2.46
C ASP A 98 3.04 -6.59 -1.99
N GLY A 99 2.08 -5.75 -2.39
CA GLY A 99 1.95 -4.37 -1.93
C GLY A 99 1.68 -4.27 -0.42
N LEU A 100 0.82 -5.14 0.11
CA LEU A 100 0.61 -5.26 1.56
C LEU A 100 1.92 -5.68 2.25
N ALA A 101 2.57 -6.75 1.78
CA ALA A 101 3.80 -7.26 2.39
C ALA A 101 4.98 -6.27 2.33
N ARG A 102 5.04 -5.42 1.30
CA ARG A 102 6.07 -4.36 1.19
C ARG A 102 5.80 -3.16 2.10
N SER A 103 4.55 -2.91 2.47
CA SER A 103 4.14 -1.71 3.22
C SER A 103 3.77 -2.00 4.67
N ILE A 104 3.56 -3.26 5.06
CA ILE A 104 3.18 -3.69 6.41
C ILE A 104 4.17 -4.76 6.87
N ARG A 105 4.72 -4.62 8.08
CA ARG A 105 5.69 -5.57 8.62
C ARG A 105 5.46 -5.89 10.11
N PRO A 106 5.24 -7.18 10.47
CA PRO A 106 4.90 -8.30 9.57
C PRO A 106 3.49 -8.14 8.99
N ALA A 107 3.28 -8.60 7.74
CA ALA A 107 1.95 -8.79 7.16
C ALA A 107 1.56 -10.28 7.22
N HIS A 108 0.28 -10.60 7.00
CA HIS A 108 -0.21 -11.98 6.89
C HIS A 108 0.09 -12.85 8.12
N THR A 109 0.06 -12.26 9.30
CA THR A 109 0.20 -13.02 10.55
C THR A 109 -1.04 -13.89 10.80
N PRO A 110 -0.99 -14.89 11.68
CA PRO A 110 -2.16 -15.71 12.01
C PRO A 110 -3.35 -14.94 12.60
N VAL A 111 -3.16 -13.68 13.01
CA VAL A 111 -4.21 -12.80 13.51
C VAL A 111 -4.66 -11.74 12.49
N ASP A 112 -4.11 -11.78 11.27
CA ASP A 112 -4.51 -10.90 10.16
C ASP A 112 -5.54 -11.59 9.25
N GLY A 113 -6.64 -10.90 8.98
CA GLY A 113 -7.66 -11.28 8.00
C GLY A 113 -7.43 -10.66 6.62
N ASP A 114 -6.18 -10.52 6.18
CA ASP A 114 -5.84 -9.74 4.98
C ASP A 114 -6.54 -10.27 3.72
N MET A 115 -7.23 -9.37 3.01
CA MET A 115 -8.04 -9.73 1.86
C MET A 115 -7.96 -8.67 0.77
N VAL A 116 -7.66 -9.10 -0.46
CA VAL A 116 -7.66 -8.24 -1.66
C VAL A 116 -8.68 -8.72 -2.67
N PHE A 117 -9.55 -7.81 -3.11
CA PHE A 117 -10.43 -8.01 -4.26
C PHE A 117 -9.89 -7.27 -5.47
N ALA A 118 -10.07 -7.81 -6.68
CA ALA A 118 -9.73 -7.12 -7.92
C ALA A 118 -10.94 -7.06 -8.86
N LEU A 119 -11.18 -5.90 -9.44
CA LEU A 119 -12.26 -5.63 -10.39
C LEU A 119 -11.70 -4.98 -11.66
N ALA A 120 -12.22 -5.41 -12.80
CA ALA A 120 -11.92 -4.86 -14.11
C ALA A 120 -13.22 -4.36 -14.74
N THR A 121 -13.26 -3.08 -15.12
CA THR A 121 -14.47 -2.50 -15.76
C THR A 121 -14.54 -2.79 -17.26
N GLY A 122 -13.42 -3.13 -17.89
CA GLY A 122 -13.35 -3.49 -19.31
C GLY A 122 -13.51 -2.32 -20.28
N ALA A 123 -13.28 -1.08 -19.84
CA ALA A 123 -13.38 0.09 -20.71
C ALA A 123 -12.18 0.27 -21.64
N VAL A 124 -11.02 -0.34 -21.34
CA VAL A 124 -9.79 -0.26 -22.13
C VAL A 124 -9.38 -1.65 -22.60
N GLU A 125 -9.54 -1.89 -23.90
CA GLU A 125 -9.03 -3.09 -24.56
C GLU A 125 -7.56 -2.91 -24.92
N VAL A 126 -6.72 -3.86 -24.51
CA VAL A 126 -5.28 -3.85 -24.83
C VAL A 126 -4.96 -5.13 -25.58
N ALA A 127 -4.58 -4.99 -26.85
CA ALA A 127 -4.22 -6.14 -27.67
C ALA A 127 -2.97 -6.85 -27.10
N PRO A 128 -2.93 -8.19 -27.14
CA PRO A 128 -1.74 -8.93 -26.75
C PRO A 128 -0.56 -8.59 -27.67
N PRO A 129 0.68 -8.59 -27.15
CA PRO A 129 1.88 -8.45 -27.99
C PRO A 129 1.92 -9.51 -29.09
N ALA A 130 2.33 -9.13 -30.30
CA ALA A 130 2.37 -10.01 -31.46
C ALA A 130 3.32 -11.23 -31.29
N ASP A 131 4.29 -11.10 -30.41
CA ASP A 131 5.30 -12.10 -30.05
C ASP A 131 4.93 -12.94 -28.82
N THR A 132 3.69 -12.82 -28.31
CA THR A 132 3.23 -13.64 -27.18
C THR A 132 3.34 -15.13 -27.53
N PRO A 133 4.10 -15.94 -26.76
CA PRO A 133 4.24 -17.37 -27.03
C PRO A 133 2.89 -18.09 -27.02
N ALA A 134 2.67 -18.99 -27.97
CA ALA A 134 1.39 -19.73 -28.10
C ALA A 134 1.01 -20.56 -26.85
N ALA A 135 1.98 -20.88 -26.00
CA ALA A 135 1.74 -21.59 -24.74
C ALA A 135 1.23 -20.68 -23.61
N PHE A 136 1.29 -19.36 -23.76
CA PHE A 136 0.91 -18.39 -22.73
C PHE A 136 -0.50 -17.86 -22.98
N SER A 137 -1.16 -17.37 -21.92
CA SER A 137 -2.40 -16.63 -22.09
C SER A 137 -2.12 -15.33 -22.86
N PRO A 138 -2.99 -14.91 -23.80
CA PRO A 138 -2.90 -13.58 -24.42
C PRO A 138 -2.87 -12.44 -23.39
N GLU A 139 -3.49 -12.65 -22.22
CA GLU A 139 -3.54 -11.66 -21.14
C GLU A 139 -2.25 -11.58 -20.32
N THR A 140 -1.28 -12.50 -20.49
CA THR A 140 -0.11 -12.62 -19.61
C THR A 140 0.67 -11.31 -19.49
N ALA A 141 0.91 -10.61 -20.59
CA ALA A 141 1.64 -9.35 -20.56
C ALA A 141 0.86 -8.24 -19.82
N LEU A 142 -0.44 -8.14 -20.08
CA LEU A 142 -1.30 -7.14 -19.47
C LEU A 142 -1.49 -7.39 -17.97
N VAL A 143 -1.78 -8.64 -17.58
CA VAL A 143 -1.91 -9.05 -16.18
C VAL A 143 -0.62 -8.81 -15.40
N THR A 144 0.53 -9.04 -16.02
CA THR A 144 1.83 -8.76 -15.39
C THR A 144 1.98 -7.26 -15.11
N ALA A 145 1.69 -6.41 -16.10
CA ALA A 145 1.78 -4.96 -15.94
C ALA A 145 0.77 -4.41 -14.92
N VAL A 146 -0.50 -4.84 -14.99
CA VAL A 146 -1.56 -4.45 -14.07
C VAL A 146 -1.27 -4.96 -12.66
N GLY A 147 -0.82 -6.21 -12.50
CA GLY A 147 -0.49 -6.80 -11.21
C GLY A 147 0.68 -6.10 -10.52
N ALA A 148 1.73 -5.75 -11.26
CA ALA A 148 2.83 -4.96 -10.72
C ALA A 148 2.36 -3.57 -10.24
N ALA A 149 1.59 -2.87 -11.08
CA ALA A 149 1.02 -1.58 -10.72
C ALA A 149 0.02 -1.66 -9.55
N ALA A 150 -0.72 -2.76 -9.44
CA ALA A 150 -1.64 -3.00 -8.32
C ALA A 150 -0.89 -3.17 -7.00
N ALA A 151 0.24 -3.90 -6.99
CA ALA A 151 1.09 -4.01 -5.82
C ALA A 151 1.66 -2.64 -5.40
N ASP A 152 2.14 -1.85 -6.34
CA ASP A 152 2.70 -0.52 -6.06
C ASP A 152 1.61 0.46 -5.58
N CYS A 153 0.44 0.46 -6.22
CA CYS A 153 -0.69 1.28 -5.79
C CYS A 153 -1.19 0.87 -4.40
N LEU A 154 -1.24 -0.43 -4.09
CA LEU A 154 -1.68 -0.87 -2.77
C LEU A 154 -0.67 -0.46 -1.68
N ALA A 155 0.64 -0.60 -1.93
CA ALA A 155 1.65 -0.12 -0.99
C ALA A 155 1.52 1.40 -0.73
N ARG A 156 1.32 2.19 -1.79
CA ARG A 156 1.07 3.63 -1.70
C ARG A 156 -0.20 3.95 -0.92
N ALA A 157 -1.29 3.24 -1.21
CA ALA A 157 -2.58 3.43 -0.55
C ALA A 157 -2.53 3.10 0.94
N VAL A 158 -1.82 2.05 1.35
CA VAL A 158 -1.63 1.70 2.77
C VAL A 158 -0.96 2.85 3.52
N VAL A 159 0.16 3.35 3.00
CA VAL A 159 0.90 4.46 3.62
C VAL A 159 0.06 5.74 3.65
N ALA A 160 -0.65 6.05 2.55
CA ALA A 160 -1.58 7.18 2.51
C ALA A 160 -2.64 7.08 3.61
N GLY A 161 -3.20 5.89 3.84
CA GLY A 161 -4.25 5.66 4.84
C GLY A 161 -3.78 5.89 6.28
N VAL A 162 -2.54 5.49 6.60
CA VAL A 162 -1.95 5.74 7.92
C VAL A 162 -1.56 7.20 8.12
N ILE A 163 -1.01 7.86 7.09
CA ILE A 163 -0.65 9.28 7.15
C ILE A 163 -1.89 10.17 7.30
N ALA A 164 -2.98 9.82 6.60
CA ALA A 164 -4.23 10.60 6.61
C ALA A 164 -5.16 10.28 7.79
N ALA A 165 -4.79 9.33 8.66
CA ALA A 165 -5.65 8.91 9.77
C ALA A 165 -5.86 10.02 10.81
N ASP A 166 -7.12 10.20 11.22
CA ASP A 166 -7.51 11.07 12.32
C ASP A 166 -7.54 10.32 13.67
N PRO A 167 -7.28 11.03 14.79
CA PRO A 167 -7.25 10.44 16.11
C PRO A 167 -8.66 9.97 16.53
N VAL A 168 -8.77 8.72 16.96
CA VAL A 168 -10.00 8.12 17.46
C VAL A 168 -9.67 7.23 18.65
N ALA A 169 -10.52 7.27 19.69
CA ALA A 169 -10.43 6.40 20.87
C ALA A 169 -9.06 6.38 21.56
N GLY A 170 -8.32 7.50 21.51
CA GLY A 170 -7.00 7.62 22.14
C GLY A 170 -5.87 6.86 21.43
N ILE A 171 -6.14 6.27 20.26
CA ILE A 171 -5.10 5.59 19.47
C ILE A 171 -4.26 6.68 18.76
N PRO A 172 -2.93 6.68 18.93
CA PRO A 172 -2.06 7.70 18.35
C PRO A 172 -2.00 7.59 16.83
N THR A 173 -2.05 8.73 16.13
CA THR A 173 -1.86 8.80 14.68
C THR A 173 -0.40 9.00 14.32
N TYR A 174 -0.01 8.63 13.09
CA TYR A 174 1.35 8.87 12.59
C TYR A 174 1.73 10.36 12.68
N ARG A 175 0.86 11.25 12.20
CA ARG A 175 1.05 12.71 12.26
C ARG A 175 1.15 13.25 13.67
N GLY A 176 0.39 12.68 14.61
CA GLY A 176 0.40 13.10 16.01
C GLY A 176 1.70 12.71 16.73
N MET A 177 2.23 11.52 16.45
CA MET A 177 3.47 11.04 17.09
C MET A 177 4.73 11.55 16.43
N LEU A 178 4.73 11.69 15.11
CA LEU A 178 5.90 12.08 14.33
C LEU A 178 5.68 13.40 13.57
N PRO A 179 5.27 14.51 14.23
CA PRO A 179 5.06 15.77 13.52
C PRO A 179 6.34 16.30 12.87
N GLY A 180 7.52 15.93 13.39
CA GLY A 180 8.82 16.28 12.80
C GLY A 180 9.05 15.67 11.42
N ALA A 181 8.35 14.57 11.08
CA ALA A 181 8.45 13.96 9.76
C ALA A 181 7.89 14.85 8.64
N PHE A 182 7.12 15.88 8.99
CA PHE A 182 6.53 16.82 8.03
C PHE A 182 7.25 18.19 8.00
N ASP A 183 8.29 18.40 8.82
CA ASP A 183 9.02 19.67 8.85
C ASP A 183 10.04 19.73 7.71
N ARG A 184 9.62 20.35 6.61
CA ARG A 184 10.45 20.50 5.39
C ARG A 184 11.72 21.31 5.62
N ARG A 185 11.82 22.13 6.68
CA ARG A 185 13.04 22.92 6.95
C ARG A 185 14.25 22.04 7.24
N ARG A 186 14.05 20.82 7.76
CA ARG A 186 15.13 19.86 8.00
C ARG A 186 15.68 19.21 6.73
N ARG A 187 15.04 19.40 5.57
CA ARG A 187 15.49 18.84 4.28
C ARG A 187 16.60 19.67 3.63
N ASP A 188 16.72 20.95 4.00
CA ASP A 188 17.69 21.89 3.43
C ASP A 188 19.03 21.92 4.21
N ASP A 189 19.07 21.29 5.39
CA ASP A 189 20.23 21.25 6.30
C ASP A 189 21.04 19.93 6.21
N ALA A 190 20.65 19.00 5.34
CA ALA A 190 21.27 17.67 5.15
C ALA A 190 21.79 17.50 3.73
#